data_AF-U6FC19-F1
#
_entry.id   AF-U6FC19-F1
#
_cell.length_a   1.000
_cell.length_b   1.000
_cell.length_c   1.000
_cell.angle_alpha   90.00
_cell.angle_beta   90.00
_cell.angle_gamma   90.00
#
_symmetry.space_group_name_H-M   'P 1'
#
loop_
_entity.id
_entity.type
_entity.pdbx_description
1 polymer ?
#
loop_
_entity_poly.entity_id
_entity_poly.type
_entity_poly.pdbx_seq_one_letter_code
_entity_poly.pdbx_strand_id
1 'polypeptide(L)'
;MPSKVETEKWKRQLVENAEKEILKLTDSEKFKSYLDTVAKFHRYSQRNIDLIYSQNPSASQVAGFKKWQNDFKRSVNKGEKGIRIVAPYY
;
A
#
# COMPACT_ATOMS: atom_id res chain seq x y z
N MET A 1 32.10 -31.80 1.19
CA MET A 1 31.24 -30.91 0.38
C MET A 1 29.89 -31.58 0.22
N PRO A 2 28.76 -30.88 0.40
CA PRO A 2 27.44 -31.49 0.19
C PRO A 2 27.35 -32.03 -1.24
N SER A 3 26.69 -33.17 -1.41
CA SER A 3 26.52 -33.78 -2.72
C SER A 3 25.65 -32.88 -3.62
N LYS A 4 25.76 -33.03 -4.95
CA LYS A 4 24.90 -32.28 -5.89
C LYS A 4 23.41 -32.48 -5.57
N VAL A 5 23.03 -33.67 -5.09
CA VAL A 5 21.64 -33.99 -4.73
C VAL A 5 21.19 -33.25 -3.47
N GLU A 6 22.05 -33.14 -2.47
CA GLU A 6 21.78 -32.33 -1.27
C GLU A 6 21.70 -30.84 -1.62
N THR A 7 22.56 -30.40 -2.55
CA THR A 7 22.60 -29.04 -3.08
C THR A 7 21.30 -28.65 -3.80
N GLU A 8 20.71 -29.55 -4.59
CA GLU A 8 19.44 -29.26 -5.26
C GLU A 8 18.25 -29.34 -4.29
N LYS A 9 18.30 -30.26 -3.31
CA LYS A 9 17.26 -30.38 -2.29
C LYS A 9 17.16 -29.13 -1.40
N TRP A 10 18.28 -28.56 -0.94
CA TRP A 10 18.20 -27.34 -0.11
C TRP A 10 17.74 -26.12 -0.90
N LYS A 11 18.13 -25.98 -2.18
CA LYS A 11 17.65 -24.88 -3.03
C LYS A 11 16.13 -24.93 -3.18
N ARG A 12 15.60 -26.12 -3.46
CA ARG A 12 14.16 -26.33 -3.56
C ARG A 12 13.45 -25.99 -2.25
N GLN A 13 13.98 -26.47 -1.12
CA GLN A 13 13.45 -26.16 0.20
C GLN A 13 13.48 -24.65 0.50
N LEU A 14 14.54 -23.95 0.10
CA LEU A 14 14.67 -22.50 0.28
C LEU A 14 13.59 -21.75 -0.50
N VAL A 15 13.38 -22.10 -1.78
CA VAL A 15 12.36 -21.49 -2.62
C VAL A 15 10.96 -21.76 -2.05
N GLU A 16 10.64 -23.02 -1.70
CA GLU A 16 9.35 -23.37 -1.11
C GLU A 16 9.08 -22.65 0.22
N ASN A 17 10.11 -22.46 1.04
CA ASN A 17 9.98 -21.70 2.29
C ASN A 17 9.79 -20.20 2.03
N ALA A 18 10.53 -19.62 1.07
CA ALA A 18 10.36 -18.23 0.68
C ALA A 18 8.96 -17.96 0.12
N GLU A 19 8.44 -18.86 -0.73
CA GLU A 19 7.07 -18.77 -1.25
C GLU A 19 6.02 -18.79 -0.14
N LYS A 20 6.17 -19.68 0.86
CA LYS A 20 5.26 -19.74 2.01
C LYS A 20 5.30 -18.48 2.86
N GLU A 21 6.48 -17.93 3.11
CA GLU A 21 6.62 -16.70 3.88
C GLU A 21 6.10 -15.48 3.12
N ILE A 22 6.34 -15.39 1.81
CA ILE A 22 5.72 -14.39 0.93
C ILE A 22 4.19 -14.55 0.99
N LEU A 23 3.66 -15.76 0.83
CA LEU A 23 2.23 -16.03 0.91
C LEU A 23 1.64 -15.58 2.24
N LYS A 24 2.28 -15.86 3.38
CA LYS A 24 1.82 -15.38 4.71
C LYS A 24 1.84 -13.86 4.83
N LEU A 25 2.86 -13.20 4.29
CA LEU A 25 2.91 -11.74 4.26
C LEU A 25 1.79 -11.18 3.38
N THR A 26 1.52 -11.83 2.24
CA THR A 26 0.52 -11.39 1.27
C THR A 26 -0.93 -11.73 1.64
N ASP A 27 -1.15 -12.80 2.42
CA ASP A 27 -2.45 -13.23 2.91
C ASP A 27 -2.84 -12.50 4.20
N SER A 28 -1.93 -11.71 4.76
CA SER A 28 -2.29 -10.82 5.86
C SER A 28 -3.33 -9.81 5.38
N GLU A 29 -4.42 -9.68 6.14
CA GLU A 29 -5.48 -8.69 5.87
C GLU A 29 -4.91 -7.26 5.71
N LYS A 30 -3.80 -6.98 6.40
CA LYS A 30 -3.04 -5.73 6.29
C LYS A 30 -2.41 -5.54 4.91
N PHE A 31 -1.88 -6.60 4.31
CA PHE A 31 -1.30 -6.51 2.97
C PHE A 31 -2.38 -6.35 1.90
N LYS A 32 -3.52 -7.07 2.04
CA LYS A 32 -4.69 -6.85 1.17
C LYS A 32 -5.18 -5.41 1.27
N SER A 33 -5.35 -4.88 2.48
CA SER A 33 -5.74 -3.48 2.71
C SER A 33 -4.75 -2.47 2.13
N TYR A 34 -3.45 -2.77 2.21
CA TYR A 34 -2.42 -1.95 1.57
C TYR A 34 -2.55 -2.00 0.04
N LEU A 35 -2.69 -3.18 -0.57
CA LEU A 35 -2.88 -3.32 -2.01
C LEU A 35 -4.16 -2.62 -2.49
N ASP A 36 -5.24 -2.65 -1.72
CA ASP A 36 -6.45 -1.88 -2.01
C ASP A 36 -6.17 -0.37 -2.07
N THR A 37 -5.30 0.13 -1.20
CA THR A 37 -4.89 1.53 -1.17
C THR A 37 -4.04 1.87 -2.40
N VAL A 38 -3.10 0.99 -2.76
CA VAL A 38 -2.32 1.11 -4.00
C VAL A 38 -3.25 1.16 -5.23
N ALA A 39 -4.26 0.30 -5.27
CA ALA A 39 -5.25 0.26 -6.36
C ALA A 39 -6.09 1.54 -6.43
N LYS A 40 -6.57 2.07 -5.29
CA LYS A 40 -7.38 3.31 -5.24
C LYS A 40 -6.60 4.55 -5.65
N PHE A 41 -5.34 4.64 -5.24
CA PHE A 41 -4.50 5.84 -5.41
C PHE A 41 -3.43 5.69 -6.49
N HIS A 42 -3.69 4.86 -7.51
CA HIS A 42 -2.74 4.54 -8.59
C HIS A 42 -2.22 5.74 -9.42
N ARG A 43 -2.73 6.96 -9.20
CA ARG A 43 -2.26 8.22 -9.81
C ARG A 43 -1.33 9.04 -8.91
N TYR A 44 -1.19 8.66 -7.64
CA TYR A 44 -0.25 9.27 -6.70
C TYR A 44 1.12 8.57 -6.78
N SER A 45 2.18 9.26 -6.38
CA SER A 45 3.50 8.63 -6.21
C SER A 45 3.47 7.60 -5.08
N GLN A 46 4.34 6.59 -5.14
CA GLN A 46 4.44 5.55 -4.11
C GLN A 46 4.56 6.15 -2.70
N ARG A 47 5.43 7.16 -2.53
CA ARG A 47 5.60 7.89 -1.27
C ARG A 47 4.27 8.47 -0.76
N ASN A 48 3.45 9.04 -1.66
CA ASN A 48 2.16 9.58 -1.27
C ASN A 48 1.12 8.49 -1.00
N ILE A 49 1.18 7.34 -1.69
CA ILE A 49 0.34 6.18 -1.39
C ILE A 49 0.63 5.67 0.03
N ASP A 50 1.90 5.46 0.38
CA ASP A 50 2.33 5.00 1.71
C ASP A 50 1.91 6.00 2.81
N LEU A 51 2.05 7.30 2.51
CA LEU A 51 1.68 8.37 3.43
C LEU A 51 0.16 8.47 3.62
N ILE A 52 -0.65 8.23 2.58
CA ILE A 52 -2.11 8.13 2.71
C ILE A 52 -2.49 6.92 3.56
N TYR A 53 -1.93 5.74 3.24
CA TYR A 53 -2.22 4.49 3.96
C TYR A 53 -1.92 4.61 5.46
N SER A 54 -0.78 5.19 5.83
CA SER A 54 -0.39 5.36 7.24
C SER A 54 -1.26 6.36 8.02
N GLN A 55 -1.91 7.33 7.34
CA GLN A 55 -2.81 8.30 7.97
C GLN A 55 -4.26 7.80 8.02
N ASN A 56 -4.73 7.12 6.96
CA ASN A 56 -6.08 6.59 6.86
C ASN A 56 -6.13 5.42 5.85
N PRO A 57 -6.01 4.16 6.32
CA PRO A 57 -6.11 2.96 5.47
C PRO A 57 -7.46 2.82 4.73
N SER A 58 -8.51 3.44 5.27
CA SER A 58 -9.86 3.39 4.70
C SER A 58 -10.13 4.51 3.69
N ALA A 59 -9.15 5.38 3.42
CA ALA A 59 -9.31 6.46 2.45
C ALA A 59 -9.63 5.91 1.06
N SER A 60 -10.65 6.48 0.41
CA SER A 60 -11.07 6.11 -0.96
C SER A 60 -10.75 7.19 -1.98
N GLN A 61 -10.62 8.45 -1.53
CA GLN A 61 -10.28 9.58 -2.38
C GLN A 61 -9.66 10.70 -1.54
N VAL A 62 -8.67 11.38 -2.12
CA VAL A 62 -7.99 12.52 -1.52
C VAL A 62 -8.06 13.68 -2.49
N ALA A 63 -8.52 14.82 -1.98
CA ALA A 63 -8.69 16.05 -2.73
C ALA A 63 -8.56 17.25 -1.79
N GLY A 64 -8.14 18.39 -2.35
CA GLY A 64 -8.12 19.66 -1.62
C GLY A 64 -9.54 20.16 -1.30
N PHE A 65 -9.67 20.98 -0.25
CA PHE A 65 -10.95 21.48 0.25
C PHE A 65 -11.81 22.15 -0.84
N LYS A 66 -11.23 23.04 -1.66
CA LYS A 66 -11.93 23.68 -2.78
C LYS A 66 -12.37 22.69 -3.86
N LYS A 67 -11.59 21.63 -4.09
CA LYS A 67 -11.92 20.59 -5.08
C LYS A 67 -13.14 19.78 -4.63
N TRP A 68 -13.23 19.46 -3.34
CA TRP A 68 -14.45 18.84 -2.77
C TRP A 68 -15.70 19.68 -3.03
N GLN A 69 -15.62 21.00 -2.85
CA GLN A 69 -16.75 21.89 -3.06
C GLN A 69 -17.10 22.06 -4.55
N ASN A 70 -16.09 22.33 -5.38
CA ASN A 70 -16.31 22.71 -6.77
C ASN A 70 -16.70 21.52 -7.65
N ASP A 71 -15.94 20.44 -7.55
CA ASP A 71 -16.01 19.30 -8.48
C ASP A 71 -17.00 18.24 -7.97
N PHE A 72 -17.06 18.03 -6.65
CA PHE A 72 -17.86 16.96 -6.04
C PHE A 72 -19.10 17.46 -5.31
N LYS A 73 -19.31 18.78 -5.21
CA LYS A 73 -20.42 19.42 -4.47
C LYS A 73 -20.53 18.93 -3.02
N ARG A 74 -19.40 18.67 -2.37
CA ARG A 74 -19.29 18.19 -0.98
C ARG A 74 -18.50 19.20 -0.13
N SER A 75 -18.81 19.24 1.17
CA SER A 75 -18.03 20.01 2.16
C SER A 75 -17.39 19.07 3.17
N VAL A 76 -16.24 19.48 3.71
CA VAL A 76 -15.59 18.76 4.80
C VAL A 76 -16.37 19.02 6.09
N ASN A 77 -16.59 17.97 6.89
CA ASN A 77 -17.27 18.08 8.18
C ASN A 77 -16.45 18.93 9.16
N LYS A 78 -17.15 19.63 10.05
CA LYS A 78 -16.50 20.46 11.08
C LYS A 78 -15.71 19.57 12.03
N GLY A 79 -14.43 19.88 12.21
CA GLY A 79 -13.52 19.16 13.13
C GLY A 79 -12.66 18.08 12.46
N GLU A 80 -12.87 17.79 11.17
CA GLU A 80 -12.05 16.83 10.43
C GLU A 80 -10.59 17.28 10.27
N LYS A 81 -9.68 16.31 10.26
CA LYS A 81 -8.26 16.53 10.02
C LYS A 81 -7.90 16.15 8.58
N GLY A 82 -7.18 17.03 7.90
CA GLY A 82 -6.71 16.77 6.54
C GLY A 82 -5.65 15.67 6.47
N ILE A 83 -5.65 14.92 5.36
CA ILE A 83 -4.57 13.98 5.01
C ILE A 83 -3.44 14.77 4.36
N ARG A 84 -2.23 14.62 4.89
CA ARG A 84 -1.03 15.28 4.36
C ARG A 84 -0.52 14.56 3.12
N ILE A 85 -0.14 15.34 2.11
CA ILE A 85 0.46 14.88 0.85
C ILE A 85 1.77 15.65 0.65
N VAL A 86 2.80 14.97 0.17
CA VAL A 86 4.07 15.60 -0.21
C VAL A 86 3.90 16.23 -1.59
N ALA A 87 4.09 17.54 -1.66
CA ALA A 87 4.15 18.27 -2.91
C ALA A 87 5.47 17.96 -3.63
N PRO A 88 5.47 17.84 -4.97
CA PRO A 88 6.70 17.78 -5.72
C PRO A 88 7.52 19.06 -5.47
N TYR A 89 8.81 18.87 -5.19
CA TYR A 89 9.78 19.96 -5.21
C TYR A 89 10.19 20.16 -6.68
N TYR A 90 9.99 21.37 -7.19
CA TYR A 90 10.49 21.80 -8.50
C TYR A 90 11.58 22.84 -8.29
#